data_AF-D3V8E1-F1
#
_entry.id   AF-D3V8E1-F1
#
_cell.length_a   1.000
_cell.length_b   1.000
_cell.length_c   1.000
_cell.angle_alpha   90.00
_cell.angle_beta   90.00
_cell.angle_gamma   90.00
#
_symmetry.space_group_name_H-M   'P 1'
#
loop_
_entity.id
_entity.type
_entity.pdbx_description
1 polymer ?
#
loop_
_entity_poly.entity_id
_entity_poly.type
_entity_poly.pdbx_seq_one_letter_code
_entity_poly.pdbx_strand_id
1 'polypeptide(L)'
;MTAHHYQQLIEIFDNCFSDDCNTRLIKGDDEPIYLPVDDQVGYNRVVFAHGFYASGLHEISHWCIAGKERRKRVDFGYWYCPDGRDAQTQSEFEQVEIKPQALEWLFCMAAGFPFNVSCDNLEGDCEPDRFAFQRKVHTQVIAYLENGIPTRAARFIQGLHSFYNTPSLTAEHFPCPENPFAN
;
A
#
# COMPACT_ATOMS: atom_id res chain seq x y z
N MET A 1 2.65 -2.79 23.48
CA MET A 1 2.54 -2.75 22.02
C MET A 1 1.15 -3.19 21.66
N THR A 2 0.42 -2.43 20.85
CA THR A 2 -0.90 -2.83 20.34
C THR A 2 -0.69 -3.98 19.36
N ALA A 3 -1.50 -5.03 19.43
CA ALA A 3 -1.42 -6.14 18.48
C ALA A 3 -2.16 -5.74 17.18
N HIS A 4 -1.51 -5.98 16.04
CA HIS A 4 -2.06 -5.70 14.71
C HIS A 4 -2.57 -6.99 14.08
N HIS A 5 -3.88 -7.04 13.84
CA HIS A 5 -4.58 -8.15 13.22
C HIS A 5 -5.28 -7.67 11.96
N TYR A 6 -5.22 -8.43 10.87
CA TYR A 6 -5.78 -8.01 9.58
C TYR A 6 -7.29 -7.71 9.65
N GLN A 7 -8.02 -8.34 10.57
CA GLN A 7 -9.44 -8.10 10.80
C GLN A 7 -9.70 -6.64 11.19
N GLN A 8 -8.77 -6.00 11.90
CA GLN A 8 -8.85 -4.58 12.25
C GLN A 8 -8.75 -3.72 10.98
N LEU A 9 -7.91 -4.08 10.01
CA LEU A 9 -7.86 -3.38 8.72
C LEU A 9 -9.18 -3.49 7.96
N ILE A 10 -9.81 -4.67 7.97
CA ILE A 10 -11.11 -4.86 7.34
C ILE A 10 -12.15 -3.93 7.95
N GLU A 11 -12.24 -3.90 9.29
CA GLU A 11 -13.17 -3.01 10.01
C GLU A 11 -12.91 -1.53 9.68
N ILE A 12 -11.66 -1.08 9.78
CA ILE A 12 -11.30 0.33 9.54
C ILE A 12 -11.56 0.70 8.08
N PHE A 13 -11.21 -0.16 7.13
CA PHE A 13 -11.41 0.09 5.70
C PHE A 13 -12.90 0.14 5.35
N ASP A 14 -13.68 -0.83 5.81
CA ASP A 14 -15.12 -0.89 5.53
C ASP A 14 -15.85 0.30 6.15
N ASN A 15 -15.49 0.70 7.38
CA ASN A 15 -16.01 1.93 8.01
C ASN A 15 -15.67 3.20 7.19
N CYS A 16 -14.53 3.20 6.49
CA CYS A 16 -14.14 4.31 5.64
C CYS A 16 -14.81 4.28 4.25
N PHE A 17 -15.07 3.11 3.66
CA PHE A 17 -15.30 3.05 2.21
C PHE A 17 -16.47 2.17 1.76
N SER A 18 -17.08 1.39 2.64
CA SER A 18 -18.19 0.50 2.26
C SER A 18 -19.41 1.30 1.78
N ASP A 19 -19.77 2.39 2.45
CA ASP A 19 -20.92 3.21 2.06
C ASP A 19 -20.60 4.14 0.89
N ASP A 20 -19.54 4.96 1.00
CA ASP A 20 -19.26 6.02 0.02
C ASP A 20 -18.61 5.53 -1.28
N CYS A 21 -17.84 4.45 -1.20
CA CYS A 21 -17.11 3.90 -2.36
C CYS A 21 -17.64 2.52 -2.79
N ASN A 22 -18.64 1.98 -2.12
CA ASN A 22 -19.15 0.62 -2.33
C ASN A 22 -17.99 -0.40 -2.43
N THR A 23 -16.99 -0.29 -1.57
CA THR A 23 -15.78 -1.12 -1.61
C THR A 23 -15.49 -1.69 -0.24
N ARG A 24 -15.15 -2.98 -0.18
CA ARG A 24 -14.79 -3.70 1.05
C ARG A 24 -13.42 -4.36 0.93
N LEU A 25 -12.77 -4.55 2.07
CA LEU A 25 -11.49 -5.29 2.16
C LEU A 25 -11.75 -6.75 2.52
N ILE A 26 -11.19 -7.67 1.75
CA ILE A 26 -11.44 -9.11 1.88
C ILE A 26 -10.11 -9.86 2.04
N LYS A 27 -10.04 -10.76 3.03
CA LYS A 27 -8.93 -11.72 3.13
C LYS A 27 -9.11 -12.78 2.04
N GLY A 28 -8.19 -12.82 1.10
CA GLY A 28 -8.05 -13.89 0.10
C GLY A 28 -7.11 -15.00 0.58
N ASP A 29 -6.83 -15.94 -0.30
CA ASP A 29 -5.93 -17.05 -0.02
C ASP A 29 -4.54 -16.75 -0.56
N ASP A 30 -4.35 -16.84 -1.88
CA ASP A 30 -3.02 -16.87 -2.47
C ASP A 30 -2.63 -15.55 -3.17
N GLU A 31 -3.47 -15.03 -4.06
CA GLU A 31 -3.15 -13.84 -4.87
C GLU A 31 -3.98 -12.62 -4.47
N PRO A 32 -3.36 -11.43 -4.36
CA PRO A 32 -4.10 -10.19 -4.24
C PRO A 32 -4.84 -9.89 -5.55
N ILE A 33 -6.05 -9.36 -5.44
CA ILE A 33 -6.84 -9.00 -6.61
C ILE A 33 -7.89 -7.94 -6.28
N TYR A 34 -8.05 -6.97 -7.18
CA TYR A 34 -9.22 -6.10 -7.17
C TYR A 34 -10.35 -6.67 -8.04
N LEU A 35 -11.53 -6.85 -7.44
CA LEU A 35 -12.73 -7.30 -8.14
C LEU A 35 -13.79 -6.20 -8.09
N PRO A 36 -14.22 -5.64 -9.25
CA PRO A 36 -15.35 -4.72 -9.26
C PRO A 36 -16.66 -5.44 -8.89
N VAL A 37 -17.72 -4.66 -8.71
CA VAL A 37 -19.10 -5.16 -8.62
C VAL A 37 -19.40 -6.06 -9.84
N ASP A 38 -20.08 -7.18 -9.60
CA ASP A 38 -20.57 -8.09 -10.62
C ASP A 38 -21.99 -8.58 -10.28
N ASP A 39 -22.53 -9.50 -11.09
CA ASP A 39 -23.89 -10.03 -10.93
C ASP A 39 -24.08 -10.87 -9.65
N GLN A 40 -22.99 -11.32 -9.02
CA GLN A 40 -23.01 -12.13 -7.81
C GLN A 40 -22.78 -11.29 -6.55
N VAL A 41 -21.93 -10.27 -6.63
CA VAL A 41 -21.52 -9.44 -5.50
C VAL A 41 -21.72 -7.96 -5.81
N GLY A 42 -22.67 -7.35 -5.08
CA GLY A 42 -23.09 -5.95 -5.23
C GLY A 42 -22.09 -4.89 -4.72
N TYR A 43 -20.87 -5.26 -4.34
CA TYR A 43 -19.81 -4.36 -3.87
C TYR A 43 -18.45 -4.71 -4.47
N ASN A 44 -17.58 -3.70 -4.61
CA ASN A 44 -16.20 -3.91 -5.04
C ASN A 44 -15.39 -4.54 -3.91
N ARG A 45 -14.40 -5.36 -4.26
CA ARG A 45 -13.56 -6.09 -3.31
C ARG A 45 -12.10 -5.78 -3.57
N VAL A 46 -11.41 -5.31 -2.54
CA VAL A 46 -9.95 -5.30 -2.48
C VAL A 46 -9.55 -6.58 -1.74
N VAL A 47 -8.99 -7.55 -2.45
CA VAL A 47 -8.62 -8.85 -1.89
C VAL A 47 -7.11 -8.86 -1.64
N PHE A 48 -6.70 -9.16 -0.40
CA PHE A 48 -5.29 -9.27 -0.04
C PHE A 48 -4.92 -10.71 0.37
N ALA A 49 -3.66 -11.09 0.17
CA ALA A 49 -3.21 -12.47 0.31
C ALA A 49 -2.84 -12.87 1.75
N HIS A 50 -2.93 -14.18 2.03
CA HIS A 50 -2.37 -14.87 3.19
C HIS A 50 -2.78 -14.37 4.60
N GLY A 51 -3.71 -13.43 4.71
CA GLY A 51 -4.13 -12.88 6.00
C GLY A 51 -3.02 -12.05 6.69
N PHE A 52 -2.05 -11.53 5.95
CA PHE A 52 -0.99 -10.70 6.52
C PHE A 52 -1.40 -9.24 6.60
N TYR A 53 -1.14 -8.59 7.75
CA TYR A 53 -1.47 -7.18 7.97
C TYR A 53 -0.77 -6.26 6.94
N ALA A 54 0.51 -6.51 6.66
CA ALA A 54 1.27 -5.78 5.64
C ALA A 54 0.67 -5.94 4.23
N SER A 55 0.26 -7.16 3.85
CA SER A 55 -0.42 -7.39 2.57
C SER A 55 -1.73 -6.58 2.47
N GLY A 56 -2.52 -6.55 3.55
CA GLY A 56 -3.72 -5.71 3.60
C GLY A 56 -3.42 -4.21 3.39
N LEU A 57 -2.39 -3.67 4.05
CA LEU A 57 -1.99 -2.27 3.87
C LEU A 57 -1.49 -1.97 2.45
N HIS A 58 -0.75 -2.91 1.86
CA HIS A 58 -0.24 -2.80 0.50
C HIS A 58 -1.38 -2.70 -0.52
N GLU A 59 -2.38 -3.61 -0.45
CA GLU A 59 -3.52 -3.59 -1.37
C GLU A 59 -4.40 -2.34 -1.23
N ILE A 60 -4.58 -1.86 0.01
CA ILE A 60 -5.29 -0.59 0.26
C ILE A 60 -4.54 0.57 -0.39
N SER A 61 -3.21 0.56 -0.37
CA SER A 61 -2.36 1.56 -1.01
C SER A 61 -2.55 1.57 -2.53
N HIS A 62 -2.49 0.39 -3.18
CA HIS A 62 -2.78 0.26 -4.61
C HIS A 62 -4.16 0.77 -4.96
N TRP A 63 -5.18 0.38 -4.19
CA TRP A 63 -6.54 0.86 -4.39
C TRP A 63 -6.66 2.38 -4.26
N CYS A 64 -5.95 2.99 -3.30
CA CYS A 64 -5.93 4.45 -3.09
C CYS A 64 -5.28 5.21 -4.26
N ILE A 65 -4.31 4.62 -4.96
CA ILE A 65 -3.69 5.17 -6.17
C ILE A 65 -4.56 4.97 -7.42
N ALA A 66 -5.19 3.81 -7.57
CA ALA A 66 -5.97 3.48 -8.75
C ALA A 66 -7.16 4.44 -8.95
N GLY A 67 -7.22 5.13 -10.10
CA GLY A 67 -8.27 6.10 -10.44
C GLY A 67 -9.66 5.48 -10.70
N LYS A 68 -10.70 6.31 -10.85
CA LYS A 68 -12.09 5.85 -11.01
C LYS A 68 -12.29 4.88 -12.17
N GLU A 69 -11.70 5.15 -13.33
CA GLU A 69 -11.84 4.26 -14.51
C GLU A 69 -11.09 2.94 -14.34
N ARG A 70 -9.96 2.96 -13.63
CA ARG A 70 -9.17 1.77 -13.32
C ARG A 70 -9.96 0.83 -12.41
N ARG A 71 -10.67 1.39 -11.42
CA ARG A 71 -11.56 0.64 -10.50
C ARG A 71 -12.82 0.05 -11.14
N LYS A 72 -12.99 0.16 -12.46
CA LYS A 72 -14.03 -0.59 -13.19
C LYS A 72 -13.51 -1.90 -13.78
N ARG A 73 -12.21 -2.18 -13.63
CA ARG A 73 -11.53 -3.32 -14.24
C ARG A 73 -10.99 -4.23 -13.16
N VAL A 74 -11.01 -5.53 -13.44
CA VAL A 74 -10.30 -6.52 -12.61
C VAL A 74 -8.84 -6.11 -12.51
N ASP A 75 -8.33 -6.15 -11.29
CA ASP A 75 -6.96 -5.76 -10.92
C ASP A 75 -6.51 -4.40 -11.47
N PHE A 76 -7.44 -3.44 -11.49
CA PHE A 76 -7.26 -2.09 -12.03
C PHE A 76 -6.87 -2.06 -13.53
N GLY A 77 -6.86 -3.20 -14.22
CA GLY A 77 -6.32 -3.37 -15.56
C GLY A 77 -4.81 -3.09 -15.63
N TYR A 78 -4.07 -3.33 -14.55
CA TYR A 78 -2.60 -3.37 -14.61
C TYR A 78 -2.12 -4.65 -15.29
N TRP A 79 -0.88 -4.62 -15.79
CA TRP A 79 -0.23 -5.79 -16.34
C TRP A 79 0.50 -6.51 -15.20
N TYR A 80 0.33 -7.83 -15.11
CA TYR A 80 1.05 -8.64 -14.13
C TYR A 80 2.49 -8.86 -14.60
N CYS A 81 3.46 -8.37 -13.82
CA CYS A 81 4.87 -8.63 -14.06
C CYS A 81 5.42 -9.53 -12.95
N PRO A 82 5.58 -10.85 -13.20
CA PRO A 82 6.07 -11.79 -12.20
C PRO A 82 7.51 -11.48 -11.79
N ASP A 83 7.95 -12.16 -10.73
CA ASP A 83 9.34 -12.27 -10.31
C ASP A 83 10.24 -12.80 -11.45
N GLY A 84 11.56 -12.64 -11.33
CA GLY A 84 12.52 -12.97 -12.39
C GLY A 84 12.79 -11.81 -13.35
N ARG A 85 12.66 -10.57 -12.88
CA ARG A 85 12.80 -9.37 -13.72
C ARG A 85 14.28 -9.02 -13.95
N ASP A 86 14.58 -8.59 -15.16
CA ASP A 86 15.86 -7.96 -15.48
C ASP A 86 15.94 -6.53 -14.91
N ALA A 87 17.13 -5.91 -14.97
CA ALA A 87 17.35 -4.59 -14.40
C ALA A 87 16.45 -3.49 -15.00
N GLN A 88 16.11 -3.59 -16.29
CA GLN A 88 15.25 -2.61 -16.96
C GLN A 88 13.80 -2.74 -16.48
N THR A 89 13.27 -3.97 -16.48
CA THR A 89 11.91 -4.29 -16.06
C THR A 89 11.73 -4.01 -14.57
N GLN A 90 12.76 -4.31 -13.74
CA GLN A 90 12.77 -3.96 -12.32
C GLN A 90 12.71 -2.43 -12.12
N SER A 91 13.42 -1.65 -12.94
CA SER A 91 13.36 -0.18 -12.86
C SER A 91 11.96 0.35 -13.16
N GLU A 92 11.28 -0.21 -14.18
CA GLU A 92 9.91 0.16 -14.55
C GLU A 92 8.92 -0.22 -13.45
N PHE A 93 9.08 -1.40 -12.84
CA PHE A 93 8.32 -1.84 -11.67
C PHE A 93 8.50 -0.88 -10.49
N GLU A 94 9.73 -0.52 -10.14
CA GLU A 94 9.98 0.43 -9.05
C GLU A 94 9.26 1.76 -9.28
N GLN A 95 9.24 2.28 -10.51
CA GLN A 95 8.56 3.56 -10.79
C GLN A 95 7.07 3.52 -10.47
N VAL A 96 6.40 2.39 -10.74
CA VAL A 96 4.97 2.24 -10.43
C VAL A 96 4.71 2.00 -8.93
N GLU A 97 5.69 1.41 -8.23
CA GLU A 97 5.62 1.09 -6.79
C GLU A 97 5.95 2.24 -5.84
N ILE A 98 6.61 3.31 -6.30
CA ILE A 98 6.96 4.45 -5.44
C ILE A 98 5.74 5.01 -4.69
N LYS A 99 4.61 5.20 -5.39
CA LYS A 99 3.42 5.81 -4.81
C LYS A 99 2.64 4.85 -3.89
N PRO A 100 2.36 3.60 -4.30
CA PRO A 100 1.80 2.60 -3.39
C PRO A 100 2.62 2.44 -2.11
N GLN A 101 3.93 2.22 -2.19
CA GLN A 101 4.75 2.00 -0.99
C GLN A 101 4.92 3.26 -0.12
N ALA A 102 4.81 4.46 -0.71
CA ALA A 102 4.76 5.68 0.09
C ALA A 102 3.46 5.80 0.89
N LEU A 103 2.31 5.44 0.31
CA LEU A 103 1.05 5.37 1.06
C LEU A 103 1.09 4.25 2.12
N GLU A 104 1.66 3.10 1.79
CA GLU A 104 1.83 1.99 2.72
C GLU A 104 2.65 2.42 3.93
N TRP A 105 3.75 3.16 3.73
CA TRP A 105 4.55 3.69 4.83
C TRP A 105 3.75 4.67 5.70
N LEU A 106 2.98 5.59 5.09
CA LEU A 106 2.08 6.49 5.83
C LEU A 106 1.06 5.71 6.67
N PHE A 107 0.46 4.65 6.10
CA PHE A 107 -0.50 3.81 6.81
C PHE A 107 0.14 3.01 7.95
N CYS A 108 1.32 2.44 7.73
CA CYS A 108 2.13 1.78 8.75
C CYS A 108 2.37 2.73 9.94
N MET A 109 2.82 3.96 9.70
CA MET A 109 3.04 4.93 10.77
C MET A 109 1.74 5.36 11.46
N ALA A 110 0.65 5.56 10.70
CA ALA A 110 -0.66 5.87 11.27
C ALA A 110 -1.21 4.72 12.14
N ALA A 111 -0.90 3.47 11.81
CA ALA A 111 -1.28 2.31 12.61
C ALA A 111 -0.31 2.02 13.78
N GLY A 112 0.89 2.61 13.81
CA GLY A 112 1.97 2.19 14.70
C GLY A 112 2.54 0.80 14.36
N PHE A 113 2.53 0.44 13.07
CA PHE A 113 3.02 -0.83 12.52
C PHE A 113 4.36 -0.61 11.79
N PRO A 114 5.34 -1.54 11.87
CA PRO A 114 6.62 -1.39 11.20
C PRO A 114 6.50 -1.48 9.67
N PHE A 115 7.10 -0.53 8.96
CA PHE A 115 7.18 -0.54 7.50
C PHE A 115 8.47 -1.19 7.01
N ASN A 116 8.38 -1.98 5.94
CA ASN A 116 9.53 -2.49 5.19
C ASN A 116 9.28 -2.29 3.70
N VAL A 117 10.18 -1.59 3.02
CA VAL A 117 10.15 -1.47 1.56
C VAL A 117 10.30 -2.85 0.92
N SER A 118 9.51 -3.14 -0.11
CA SER A 118 9.58 -4.38 -0.90
C SER A 118 10.08 -4.09 -2.30
N CYS A 119 11.16 -4.74 -2.73
CA CYS A 119 11.62 -4.65 -4.13
C CYS A 119 11.07 -5.79 -5.01
N ASP A 120 10.46 -6.80 -4.36
CA ASP A 120 9.69 -7.90 -4.96
C ASP A 120 10.35 -8.60 -6.17
N ASN A 121 11.64 -8.95 -6.08
CA ASN A 121 12.40 -9.60 -7.16
C ASN A 121 13.36 -10.65 -6.59
N LEU A 122 12.84 -11.76 -6.05
CA LEU A 122 13.64 -12.80 -5.37
C LEU A 122 14.33 -13.75 -6.36
N GLU A 123 13.74 -13.96 -7.54
CA GLU A 123 14.25 -14.84 -8.61
C GLU A 123 14.91 -14.06 -9.76
N GLY A 124 15.07 -12.74 -9.62
CA GLY A 124 15.65 -11.89 -10.64
C GLY A 124 17.16 -12.03 -10.82
N ASP A 125 17.64 -11.72 -12.02
CA ASP A 125 19.07 -11.74 -12.38
C ASP A 125 19.88 -10.58 -11.77
N CYS A 126 19.22 -9.69 -11.03
CA CYS A 126 19.85 -8.57 -10.32
C CYS A 126 19.29 -8.42 -8.91
N GLU A 127 20.18 -8.14 -7.94
CA GLU A 127 19.78 -7.71 -6.60
C GLU A 127 19.37 -6.23 -6.64
N PRO A 128 18.12 -5.87 -6.32
CA PRO A 128 17.68 -4.48 -6.32
C PRO A 128 18.39 -3.66 -5.23
N ASP A 129 18.76 -2.41 -5.53
CA ASP A 129 19.25 -1.48 -4.50
C ASP A 129 18.09 -0.99 -3.62
N ARG A 130 17.82 -1.78 -2.58
CA ARG A 130 16.77 -1.52 -1.60
C ARG A 130 16.86 -0.13 -0.98
N PHE A 131 18.06 0.36 -0.70
CA PHE A 131 18.23 1.68 -0.07
C PHE A 131 17.95 2.79 -1.07
N ALA A 132 18.39 2.67 -2.32
CA ALA A 132 18.03 3.63 -3.37
C ALA A 132 16.53 3.67 -3.62
N PHE A 133 15.88 2.51 -3.68
CA PHE A 133 14.44 2.46 -3.84
C PHE A 133 13.71 3.07 -2.64
N GLN A 134 14.11 2.74 -1.41
CA GLN A 134 13.51 3.33 -0.20
C GLN A 134 13.69 4.85 -0.13
N ARG A 135 14.80 5.42 -0.64
CA ARG A 135 14.97 6.88 -0.75
C ARG A 135 13.96 7.52 -1.71
N LYS A 136 13.64 6.86 -2.84
CA LYS A 136 12.60 7.33 -3.76
C LYS A 136 11.22 7.31 -3.08
N VAL A 137 10.91 6.24 -2.36
CA VAL A 137 9.67 6.10 -1.57
C VAL A 137 9.60 7.19 -0.49
N HIS A 138 10.68 7.40 0.26
CA HIS A 138 10.78 8.46 1.28
C HIS A 138 10.54 9.85 0.69
N THR A 139 11.14 10.16 -0.45
CA THR A 139 10.92 11.44 -1.16
C THR A 139 9.44 11.64 -1.48
N GLN A 140 8.74 10.58 -1.91
CA GLN A 140 7.31 10.64 -2.18
C GLN A 140 6.46 10.78 -0.90
N VAL A 141 6.88 10.18 0.22
CA VAL A 141 6.23 10.37 1.53
C VAL A 141 6.31 11.85 1.94
N ILE A 142 7.51 12.45 1.90
CA ILE A 142 7.70 13.87 2.22
C ILE A 142 6.85 14.75 1.30
N ALA A 143 6.85 14.46 0.00
CA ALA A 143 6.02 15.19 -0.96
C ALA A 143 4.51 15.11 -0.64
N TYR A 144 4.00 13.98 -0.12
CA TYR A 144 2.62 13.85 0.33
C TYR A 144 2.33 14.65 1.60
N LEU A 145 3.27 14.70 2.55
CA LEU A 145 3.13 15.49 3.77
C LEU A 145 3.13 17.01 3.47
N GLU A 146 3.92 17.45 2.50
CA GLU A 146 4.05 18.87 2.13
C GLU A 146 2.94 19.36 1.18
N ASN A 147 2.62 18.56 0.16
CA ASN A 147 1.71 18.99 -0.92
C ASN A 147 0.28 18.45 -0.77
N GLY A 148 0.06 17.57 0.21
CA GLY A 148 -1.25 17.00 0.53
C GLY A 148 -1.37 15.53 0.13
N ILE A 149 -2.05 14.78 1.00
CA ILE A 149 -2.33 13.36 0.83
C ILE A 149 -3.63 13.19 0.02
N PRO A 150 -3.70 12.26 -0.96
CA PRO A 150 -4.93 11.97 -1.69
C PRO A 150 -6.10 11.66 -0.77
N THR A 151 -7.31 12.17 -1.08
CA THR A 151 -8.47 12.17 -0.18
C THR A 151 -8.80 10.80 0.43
N ARG A 152 -8.71 9.71 -0.35
CA ARG A 152 -8.98 8.36 0.17
C ARG A 152 -7.92 7.91 1.17
N ALA A 153 -6.64 8.12 0.85
CA ALA A 153 -5.55 7.80 1.74
C ALA A 153 -5.61 8.64 3.03
N ALA A 154 -5.93 9.94 2.92
CA ALA A 154 -6.10 10.81 4.08
C ALA A 154 -7.23 10.33 5.01
N ARG A 155 -8.38 9.92 4.44
CA ARG A 155 -9.49 9.34 5.20
C ARG A 155 -9.07 8.05 5.92
N PHE A 156 -8.35 7.17 5.22
CA PHE A 156 -7.88 5.92 5.82
C PHE A 156 -6.87 6.16 6.95
N ILE A 157 -5.94 7.09 6.77
CA ILE A 157 -5.00 7.54 7.82
C ILE A 157 -5.76 8.03 9.05
N GLN A 158 -6.81 8.84 8.86
CA GLN A 158 -7.65 9.29 9.97
C GLN A 158 -8.35 8.11 10.67
N GLY A 159 -8.88 7.15 9.92
CA GLY A 159 -9.46 5.92 10.46
C GLY A 159 -8.47 5.12 11.31
N LEU A 160 -7.22 4.97 10.83
CA LEU A 160 -6.13 4.32 11.55
C LEU A 160 -5.77 5.07 12.84
N HIS A 161 -5.62 6.40 12.77
CA HIS A 161 -5.34 7.23 13.97
C HIS A 161 -6.44 7.08 15.02
N SER A 162 -7.71 7.13 14.61
CA SER A 162 -8.83 6.98 15.53
C SER A 162 -8.90 5.59 16.15
N PHE A 163 -8.58 4.54 15.39
CA PHE A 163 -8.63 3.16 15.88
C PHE A 163 -7.46 2.83 16.83
N TYR A 164 -6.24 3.20 16.44
CA TYR A 164 -5.02 2.86 17.19
C TYR A 164 -4.59 3.92 18.21
N ASN A 165 -5.27 5.07 18.25
CA ASN A 165 -4.97 6.21 19.11
C ASN A 165 -3.50 6.67 18.97
N THR A 166 -3.07 6.87 17.72
CA THR A 166 -1.72 7.32 17.37
C THR A 166 -1.72 8.83 17.08
N PRO A 167 -0.59 9.53 17.31
CA PRO A 167 -0.49 10.96 17.02
C PRO A 167 -0.48 11.23 15.51
N SER A 168 -0.81 12.46 15.12
CA SER A 168 -0.71 12.93 13.74
C SER A 168 0.68 12.69 13.14
N LEU A 169 0.73 12.36 11.85
CA LEU A 169 1.98 12.14 11.14
C LEU A 169 2.78 13.44 10.99
N THR A 170 4.08 13.36 11.25
CA THR A 170 5.08 14.39 10.98
C THR A 170 6.23 13.80 10.19
N ALA A 171 7.03 14.63 9.52
CA ALA A 171 8.19 14.17 8.75
C ALA A 171 9.22 13.42 9.62
N GLU A 172 9.30 13.72 10.92
CA GLU A 172 10.22 13.08 11.87
C GLU A 172 9.94 11.57 12.04
N HIS A 173 8.70 11.13 11.79
CA HIS A 173 8.35 9.70 11.81
C HIS A 173 8.93 8.91 10.62
N PHE A 174 9.48 9.60 9.61
CA PHE A 174 9.99 9.02 8.38
C PHE A 174 11.47 9.38 8.23
N PRO A 175 12.38 8.73 8.98
CA PRO A 175 13.80 8.97 8.82
C PRO A 175 14.25 8.58 7.39
N CYS A 176 15.11 9.40 6.81
CA CYS A 176 15.72 9.08 5.52
C CYS A 176 16.52 7.78 5.67
N PRO A 177 16.34 6.79 4.77
CA PRO A 177 17.08 5.54 4.86
C PRO A 177 18.56 5.78 4.56
N GLU A 178 19.39 5.64 5.59
CA GLU A 178 20.85 5.66 5.47
C GLU A 178 21.33 4.28 5.02
N ASN A 179 22.25 4.25 4.05
CA ASN A 179 22.96 3.02 3.72
C ASN A 179 24.16 2.92 4.68
N PRO A 180 24.16 2.00 5.66
CA PRO A 180 25.26 1.88 6.62
C PRO A 180 26.58 1.40 5.97
N PHE A 181 26.54 1.03 4.69
CA PHE A 181 27.67 0.59 3.89
C PHE A 181 28.10 1.62 2.83
N ALA A 182 27.45 2.78 2.76
CA ALA A 182 27.89 3.87 1.90
C ALA A 182 28.99 4.67 2.61
N ASN A 183 30.23 4.52 2.13
CA ASN A 183 31.35 5.40 2.48
C ASN A 183 31.29 6.71 1.68
#